data_AF-A0A5K0VLQ6-F1
#
_entry.id   AF-A0A5K0VLQ6-F1
#
_cell.length_a   1.000
_cell.length_b   1.000
_cell.length_c   1.000
_cell.angle_alpha   90.00
_cell.angle_beta   90.00
_cell.angle_gamma   90.00
#
_symmetry.space_group_name_H-M   'P 1'
#
loop_
_entity.id
_entity.type
_entity.pdbx_description
1 polymer ?
#
loop_
_entity_poly.entity_id
_entity_poly.type
_entity_poly.pdbx_seq_one_letter_code
_entity_poly.pdbx_strand_id
1 'polypeptide(L)'
;YEKEGQPSRLAPVDFFVSTVDPSKEPPLVTANTVLSILAVDYPVDKVSCYVSDDGAAMLTFEALSETSEFARKWVPFCKKFNIEPRAPEWYFAQKIDYLKDKVLPSFVKERRAMK
;
A
#
# COMPACT_ATOMS: atom_id res chain seq x y z
N TYR A 1 -23.13 -4.30 -4.79
CA TYR A 1 -22.53 -4.92 -5.98
C TYR A 1 -21.84 -6.24 -5.68
N GLU A 2 -21.39 -6.44 -4.44
CA GLU A 2 -21.01 -7.76 -3.94
C GLU A 2 -22.21 -8.44 -3.29
N LYS A 3 -22.43 -9.71 -3.65
CA LYS A 3 -23.40 -10.59 -2.98
C LYS A 3 -22.59 -11.68 -2.31
N GLU A 4 -22.81 -11.88 -1.02
CA GLU A 4 -22.09 -12.88 -0.24
C GLU A 4 -22.25 -14.27 -0.89
N GLY A 5 -21.13 -14.96 -1.11
CA GLY A 5 -21.07 -16.25 -1.82
C GLY A 5 -21.14 -16.20 -3.35
N GLN A 6 -21.21 -15.02 -3.98
CA GLN A 6 -21.10 -14.86 -5.44
C GLN A 6 -19.80 -14.14 -5.84
N PRO A 7 -19.26 -14.40 -7.05
CA PRO A 7 -18.12 -13.64 -7.57
C PRO A 7 -18.42 -12.14 -7.62
N SER A 8 -17.42 -11.33 -7.28
CA SER A 8 -17.56 -9.87 -7.31
C SER A 8 -17.89 -9.40 -8.73
N ARG A 9 -18.90 -8.51 -8.84
CA ARG A 9 -19.32 -7.89 -10.11
C ARG A 9 -18.65 -6.55 -10.36
N LEU A 10 -17.63 -6.24 -9.57
CA LEU A 10 -16.83 -5.04 -9.71
C LEU A 10 -15.94 -5.12 -10.96
N ALA A 11 -15.79 -4.00 -11.65
CA ALA A 11 -14.96 -3.90 -12.84
C ALA A 11 -13.47 -3.96 -12.44
N PRO A 12 -12.58 -4.51 -13.29
CA PRO A 12 -11.14 -4.35 -13.10
C PRO A 12 -10.74 -2.88 -13.10
N VAL A 13 -9.73 -2.54 -12.30
CA VAL A 13 -9.14 -1.20 -12.17
C VAL A 13 -7.62 -1.33 -12.30
N ASP A 14 -7.09 -0.60 -13.27
CA ASP A 14 -5.64 -0.51 -13.51
C ASP A 14 -5.14 0.86 -13.05
N PHE A 15 -4.20 0.84 -12.11
CA PHE A 15 -3.51 2.02 -11.61
C PHE A 15 -2.20 2.19 -12.37
N PHE A 16 -1.95 3.39 -12.88
CA PHE A 16 -0.70 3.74 -13.56
C PHE A 16 0.06 4.75 -12.71
N VAL A 17 1.30 4.41 -12.35
CA VAL A 17 2.24 5.28 -11.66
C VAL A 17 3.40 5.54 -12.62
N SER A 18 3.71 6.80 -12.88
CA SER A 18 4.88 7.19 -13.68
C SER A 18 5.88 7.91 -12.78
N THR A 19 7.15 7.63 -12.99
CA THR A 19 8.28 8.29 -12.33
C THR A 19 9.32 8.63 -13.37
N VAL A 20 10.05 9.72 -13.16
CA VAL A 20 11.03 10.22 -14.13
C VAL A 20 12.45 9.93 -13.74
N ASP A 21 12.94 10.52 -12.64
CA ASP A 21 14.33 10.41 -12.24
C ASP A 21 14.38 10.40 -10.71
N PRO A 22 15.05 9.41 -10.10
CA PRO A 22 15.07 9.24 -8.66
C PRO A 22 15.77 10.38 -7.90
N SER A 23 16.54 11.23 -8.59
CA SER A 23 17.13 12.46 -8.04
C SER A 23 16.13 13.61 -7.95
N LYS A 24 15.11 13.62 -8.81
CA LYS A 24 14.01 14.60 -8.78
C LYS A 24 12.89 14.15 -7.84
N GLU A 25 12.56 12.88 -7.88
CA GLU A 25 11.52 12.26 -7.07
C GLU A 25 12.10 11.10 -6.27
N PRO A 26 12.24 11.22 -4.94
CA PRO A 26 12.82 10.16 -4.13
C PRO A 26 12.03 8.86 -4.31
N PRO A 27 12.71 7.71 -4.56
CA PRO A 27 12.04 6.42 -4.77
C PRO A 27 11.09 6.01 -3.64
N LEU A 28 11.33 6.50 -2.42
CA LEU A 28 10.49 6.27 -1.26
C LEU A 28 9.07 6.85 -1.44
N VAL A 29 8.91 7.98 -2.14
CA VAL A 29 7.60 8.58 -2.42
C VAL A 29 6.81 7.69 -3.37
N THR A 30 7.46 7.20 -4.42
CA THR A 30 6.90 6.23 -5.37
C THR A 30 6.51 4.94 -4.65
N ALA A 31 7.38 4.41 -3.78
CA ALA A 31 7.11 3.24 -2.97
C ALA A 31 5.87 3.41 -2.07
N ASN A 32 5.75 4.54 -1.37
CA ASN A 32 4.58 4.83 -0.53
C ASN A 32 3.27 4.88 -1.34
N THR A 33 3.33 5.44 -2.55
CA THR A 33 2.18 5.50 -3.47
C THR A 33 1.78 4.09 -3.91
N VAL A 34 2.74 3.28 -4.35
CA VAL A 34 2.51 1.88 -4.74
C VAL A 34 1.93 1.06 -3.59
N LEU A 35 2.48 1.18 -2.37
CA LEU A 35 1.96 0.49 -1.19
C LEU A 35 0.52 0.90 -0.85
N SER A 36 0.20 2.19 -0.99
CA SER A 36 -1.15 2.69 -0.80
C SER A 36 -2.13 2.09 -1.81
N ILE A 37 -1.72 1.98 -3.08
CA ILE A 37 -2.52 1.36 -4.16
C ILE A 37 -2.71 -0.13 -3.90
N LEU A 38 -1.66 -0.87 -3.54
CA LEU A 38 -1.74 -2.30 -3.27
C LEU A 38 -2.61 -2.64 -2.04
N ALA A 39 -2.80 -1.68 -1.14
CA ALA A 39 -3.60 -1.83 0.08
C ALA A 39 -5.05 -1.32 -0.05
N VAL A 40 -5.51 -0.93 -1.25
CA VAL A 40 -6.89 -0.48 -1.46
C VAL A 40 -7.92 -1.55 -1.09
N ASP A 41 -9.08 -1.09 -0.63
CA ASP A 41 -10.20 -1.95 -0.29
C ASP A 41 -11.00 -2.30 -1.56
N TYR A 42 -10.46 -3.24 -2.33
CA TYR A 42 -11.04 -3.76 -3.56
C TYR A 42 -10.64 -5.23 -3.75
N PRO A 43 -11.42 -6.03 -4.52
CA PRO A 43 -11.06 -7.41 -4.81
C PRO A 43 -9.67 -7.52 -5.45
N VAL A 44 -8.86 -8.43 -4.92
CA VAL A 44 -7.45 -8.57 -5.30
C VAL A 44 -7.27 -9.01 -6.76
N ASP A 45 -8.26 -9.70 -7.33
CA ASP A 45 -8.29 -10.12 -8.74
C ASP A 45 -8.74 -8.99 -9.68
N LYS A 46 -9.08 -7.82 -9.14
CA LYS A 46 -9.60 -6.66 -9.89
C LYS A 46 -8.71 -5.42 -9.78
N VAL A 47 -7.63 -5.46 -9.01
CA VAL A 47 -6.67 -4.34 -8.92
C VAL A 47 -5.36 -4.75 -9.54
N SER A 48 -4.90 -3.95 -10.49
CA SER A 48 -3.55 -4.07 -11.05
C SER A 48 -2.84 -2.73 -10.88
N CYS A 49 -1.55 -2.76 -10.55
CA CYS A 49 -0.72 -1.56 -10.42
C CYS A 49 0.46 -1.68 -11.40
N TYR A 50 0.60 -0.70 -12.28
CA TYR A 50 1.65 -0.59 -13.27
C TYR A 50 2.53 0.60 -12.93
N VAL A 51 3.84 0.38 -12.91
CA VAL A 51 4.83 1.44 -12.65
C VAL A 51 5.69 1.59 -13.90
N SER A 52 5.76 2.81 -14.44
CA SER A 52 6.61 3.20 -15.57
C SER A 52 7.71 4.12 -15.07
N ASP A 53 8.97 3.81 -15.40
CA ASP A 53 10.14 4.62 -15.08
C ASP A 53 10.79 5.14 -16.37
N ASP A 54 10.65 6.43 -16.64
CA ASP A 54 11.19 7.07 -17.84
C ASP A 54 12.72 7.24 -17.77
N GLY A 55 13.30 7.25 -16.56
CA GLY A 55 14.74 7.39 -16.34
C GLY A 55 15.50 6.08 -16.42
N ALA A 56 14.78 4.94 -16.47
CA ALA A 56 15.35 3.59 -16.48
C ALA A 56 16.44 3.39 -15.41
N ALA A 57 16.24 3.97 -14.23
CA ALA A 57 17.26 4.01 -13.18
C ALA A 57 17.24 2.72 -12.35
N MET A 58 18.39 2.07 -12.20
CA MET A 58 18.51 0.83 -11.41
C MET A 58 18.04 1.02 -9.96
N LEU A 59 18.23 2.22 -9.39
CA LEU A 59 17.76 2.57 -8.06
C LEU A 59 16.23 2.48 -7.92
N THR A 60 15.46 2.88 -8.94
CA THR A 60 14.00 2.75 -8.93
C THR A 60 13.59 1.28 -8.92
N PHE A 61 14.27 0.44 -9.71
CA PHE A 61 14.01 -0.99 -9.76
C PHE A 61 14.29 -1.68 -8.41
N GLU A 62 15.45 -1.41 -7.80
CA GLU A 62 15.79 -1.97 -6.48
C GLU A 62 14.79 -1.51 -5.41
N ALA A 63 14.43 -0.23 -5.40
CA ALA A 63 13.44 0.30 -4.47
C ALA A 63 12.06 -0.39 -4.63
N LEU A 64 11.61 -0.65 -5.86
CA LEU A 64 10.35 -1.36 -6.12
C LEU A 64 10.42 -2.84 -5.75
N SER A 65 11.58 -3.49 -5.91
CA SER A 65 11.80 -4.87 -5.45
C SER A 65 11.62 -4.99 -3.94
N GLU A 66 12.29 -4.12 -3.17
CA GLU A 66 12.15 -4.06 -1.70
C GLU A 66 10.72 -3.68 -1.29
N THR A 67 10.08 -2.77 -2.04
CA THR A 67 8.68 -2.38 -1.83
C THR A 67 7.74 -3.57 -1.98
N SER A 68 7.98 -4.46 -2.95
CA SER A 68 7.20 -5.69 -3.14
C SER A 68 7.30 -6.61 -1.94
N GLU A 69 8.51 -6.81 -1.39
CA GLU A 69 8.70 -7.61 -0.19
C GLU A 69 7.99 -7.02 1.03
N PHE A 70 8.08 -5.70 1.20
CA PHE A 70 7.38 -5.00 2.27
C PHE A 70 5.86 -5.04 2.11
N ALA A 71 5.34 -4.93 0.88
CA ALA A 71 3.91 -5.00 0.58
C ALA A 71 3.28 -6.31 1.09
N ARG A 72 4.00 -7.43 1.03
CA ARG A 72 3.54 -8.73 1.56
C ARG A 72 3.27 -8.71 3.06
N LYS A 73 3.91 -7.82 3.82
CA LYS A 73 3.69 -7.62 5.26
C LYS A 73 2.66 -6.50 5.49
N TRP A 74 2.80 -5.39 4.76
CA TRP A 74 1.99 -4.18 4.94
C TRP A 74 0.53 -4.35 4.51
N VAL A 75 0.26 -4.98 3.35
CA VAL A 75 -1.10 -5.11 2.80
C VAL A 75 -2.01 -5.91 3.73
N PRO A 76 -1.62 -7.11 4.25
CA PRO A 76 -2.45 -7.83 5.21
C PRO A 76 -2.71 -7.03 6.50
N PHE A 77 -1.71 -6.30 7.00
CA PHE A 77 -1.86 -5.45 8.19
C PHE A 77 -2.86 -4.32 7.94
N CYS A 78 -2.76 -3.64 6.79
CA CYS A 78 -3.69 -2.58 6.41
C CYS A 78 -5.13 -3.07 6.34
N LYS A 79 -5.35 -4.19 5.63
CA LYS A 79 -6.69 -4.75 5.44
C LYS A 79 -7.28 -5.29 6.74
N LYS A 80 -6.47 -5.97 7.57
CA LYS A 80 -6.90 -6.54 8.86
C LYS A 80 -7.36 -5.48 9.86
N PHE A 81 -6.64 -4.36 9.93
CA PHE A 81 -6.89 -3.32 10.95
C PHE A 81 -7.57 -2.06 10.41
N ASN A 82 -7.98 -2.08 9.13
CA ASN A 82 -8.52 -0.94 8.41
C ASN A 82 -7.70 0.33 8.65
N ILE A 83 -6.43 0.27 8.25
CA ILE A 83 -5.45 1.35 8.46
C ILE A 83 -5.68 2.46 7.45
N GLU A 84 -5.78 3.69 7.94
CA GLU A 84 -5.84 4.89 7.12
C GLU A 84 -4.97 6.00 7.73
N PRO A 85 -4.16 6.72 6.92
CA PRO A 85 -3.92 6.51 5.49
C PRO A 85 -3.15 5.20 5.21
N ARG A 86 -3.25 4.69 3.98
CA ARG A 86 -2.61 3.41 3.56
C ARG A 86 -1.13 3.57 3.20
N ALA A 87 -0.64 4.80 3.03
CA ALA A 87 0.77 5.09 2.84
C ALA A 87 1.49 5.00 4.20
N PRO A 88 2.49 4.10 4.37
CA PRO A 88 3.10 3.83 5.67
C PRO A 88 3.84 5.04 6.27
N GLU A 89 4.59 5.79 5.46
CA GLU A 89 5.32 6.97 5.94
C GLU A 89 4.34 8.00 6.53
N TRP A 90 3.25 8.26 5.82
CA TRP A 90 2.23 9.20 6.27
C TRP A 90 1.48 8.69 7.49
N TYR A 91 1.13 7.39 7.52
CA TYR A 91 0.47 6.78 8.67
C TYR A 91 1.32 6.86 9.94
N PHE A 92 2.60 6.52 9.87
CA PHE A 92 3.48 6.51 11.04
C PHE A 92 3.96 7.91 11.46
N ALA A 93 3.91 8.89 10.56
CA ALA A 93 4.24 10.29 10.86
C ALA A 93 3.11 11.05 11.57
N GLN A 94 1.87 10.54 11.55
CA GLN A 94 0.75 11.20 12.19
C GLN A 94 0.92 11.27 13.72
N LYS A 95 0.69 12.46 14.28
CA LYS A 95 0.66 12.72 15.73
C LYS A 95 -0.76 12.61 16.30
N ILE A 96 -1.54 11.65 15.80
CA ILE A 96 -2.92 11.40 16.26
C ILE A 96 -2.97 10.19 17.18
N ASP A 97 -4.05 10.07 17.96
CA ASP A 97 -4.31 8.85 18.71
C ASP A 97 -4.63 7.70 17.77
N TYR A 98 -3.64 6.84 17.55
CA TYR A 98 -3.73 5.67 16.68
C TYR A 98 -4.50 4.50 17.32
N LEU A 99 -4.88 4.59 18.60
CA LEU A 99 -5.71 3.58 19.29
C LEU A 99 -7.20 3.88 19.17
N LYS A 100 -7.55 5.09 18.72
CA LYS A 100 -8.95 5.50 18.55
C LYS A 100 -9.69 4.51 17.66
N ASP A 101 -10.82 4.01 18.15
CA ASP A 101 -11.73 3.08 17.46
C ASP A 101 -11.10 1.71 17.09
N LYS A 102 -9.93 1.36 17.63
CA LYS A 102 -9.28 0.05 17.41
C LYS A 102 -9.70 -0.94 18.49
N VAL A 103 -10.58 -1.88 18.11
CA VAL A 103 -11.16 -2.87 19.02
C VAL A 103 -10.37 -4.17 19.12
N LEU A 104 -9.47 -4.45 18.17
CA LEU A 104 -8.71 -5.71 18.14
C LEU A 104 -7.59 -5.71 19.18
N PRO A 105 -7.58 -6.65 20.15
CA PRO A 105 -6.58 -6.67 21.23
C PRO A 105 -5.13 -6.84 20.73
N SER A 106 -4.95 -7.51 19.59
CA SER A 106 -3.62 -7.75 19.01
C SER A 106 -3.03 -6.53 18.29
N PHE A 107 -3.83 -5.48 18.06
CA PHE A 107 -3.44 -4.31 17.27
C PHE A 107 -2.16 -3.65 17.78
N VAL A 108 -2.04 -3.42 19.09
CA VAL A 108 -0.87 -2.73 19.68
C VAL A 108 0.42 -3.49 19.41
N LYS A 109 0.40 -4.83 19.58
CA LYS A 109 1.55 -5.69 19.36
C LYS A 109 1.94 -5.74 17.88
N GLU A 110 0.95 -5.94 17.00
CA GLU A 110 1.20 -6.05 15.55
C GLU A 110 1.63 -4.72 14.94
N ARG A 111 1.02 -3.58 15.35
CA ARG A 111 1.45 -2.24 14.92
C ARG A 111 2.90 -1.96 15.34
N ARG A 112 3.29 -2.36 16.55
CA ARG A 112 4.67 -2.18 17.03
C ARG A 112 5.68 -3.04 16.28
N ALA A 113 5.28 -4.24 15.84
CA ALA A 113 6.14 -5.11 15.04
C ALA A 113 6.26 -4.64 13.58
N MET A 114 5.24 -3.93 13.08
CA MET A 114 5.23 -3.36 11.73
C MET A 114 6.07 -2.07 11.62
N LYS A 115 6.18 -1.30 12.70
CA LYS A 115 6.99 -0.08 12.78
C LYS A 115 8.45 -0.41 13.06
#